data_AF-T1L172-F1
#
_entry.id   AF-T1L172-F1
#
_cell.length_a   1.000
_cell.length_b   1.000
_cell.length_c   1.000
_cell.angle_alpha   90.00
_cell.angle_beta   90.00
_cell.angle_gamma   90.00
#
_symmetry.space_group_name_H-M   'P 1'
#
loop_
_entity.id
_entity.type
_entity.pdbx_description
1 polymer ?
#
loop_
_entity_poly.entity_id
_entity_poly.type
_entity_poly.pdbx_seq_one_letter_code
_entity_poly.pdbx_strand_id
1 'polypeptide(L)'
;MILPFCMVDSGKLFYLGTWYEIKSTKPYFEDGQRCIKADYKFDTTTGIFVTNSTGFDSVNKTVSRVQFAKSYDQDNVFTAKYFLGSGYYLTTQYWVVDTDYNNYALVVSCNDLFGLASSRDVWILSRKPTLDDDIVTNLVAELDTVGIHGSKLGDMIQNC
;
A
#
# COMPACT_ATOMS: atom_id res chain seq x y z
N MET A 1 4.28 18.64 -36.28
CA MET A 1 3.30 19.10 -35.28
C MET A 1 3.51 18.23 -34.05
N ILE A 2 4.18 18.76 -33.04
CA ILE A 2 4.64 18.02 -31.87
C ILE A 2 3.52 18.12 -30.83
N LEU A 3 3.00 17.00 -30.35
CA LEU A 3 2.17 16.96 -29.14
C LEU A 3 3.05 16.39 -28.02
N PRO A 4 3.67 17.23 -27.17
CA PRO A 4 4.26 16.76 -25.93
C PRO A 4 3.25 16.98 -24.78
N PHE A 5 3.26 16.11 -23.76
CA PHE A 5 2.59 16.30 -22.45
C PHE A 5 1.07 16.03 -22.30
N CYS A 6 0.51 14.99 -22.92
CA CYS A 6 -0.75 14.39 -22.42
C CYS A 6 -0.71 12.87 -22.55
N MET A 7 -0.13 12.20 -21.56
CA MET A 7 -0.51 10.87 -21.05
C MET A 7 0.53 10.50 -19.97
N VAL A 8 0.49 11.20 -18.84
CA VAL A 8 0.88 10.56 -17.58
C VAL A 8 -0.35 9.76 -17.20
N ASP A 9 -0.24 8.44 -17.20
CA ASP A 9 -1.31 7.48 -16.92
C ASP A 9 -2.25 7.99 -15.79
N SER A 10 -3.50 8.25 -16.16
CA SER A 10 -4.49 8.88 -15.29
C SER A 10 -4.81 8.04 -14.05
N GLY A 11 -4.66 6.71 -14.13
CA GLY A 11 -4.90 5.79 -13.01
C GLY A 11 -4.05 6.10 -11.78
N LYS A 12 -2.75 6.38 -11.98
CA LYS A 12 -1.81 6.66 -10.88
C LYS A 12 -2.17 7.89 -10.06
N LEU A 13 -2.68 8.93 -10.72
CA LEU A 13 -3.09 10.16 -10.02
C LEU A 13 -4.41 9.97 -9.27
N PHE A 14 -5.31 9.10 -9.76
CA PHE A 14 -6.53 8.75 -9.03
C PHE A 14 -6.25 7.94 -7.76
N TYR A 15 -5.08 7.30 -7.64
CA TYR A 15 -4.68 6.60 -6.43
C TYR A 15 -4.22 7.54 -5.29
N LEU A 16 -3.96 8.82 -5.58
CA LEU A 16 -3.54 9.80 -4.58
C LEU A 16 -4.59 10.03 -3.49
N GLY A 17 -4.15 10.64 -2.39
CA GLY A 17 -4.98 10.93 -1.23
C GLY A 17 -4.94 9.84 -0.17
N THR A 18 -5.90 9.88 0.75
CA THR A 18 -5.94 9.00 1.92
C THR A 18 -6.55 7.64 1.58
N TRP A 19 -5.95 6.60 2.14
CA TRP A 19 -6.46 5.24 2.16
C TRP A 19 -6.37 4.69 3.59
N TYR A 20 -7.42 4.02 4.06
CA TYR A 20 -7.50 3.35 5.35
C TYR A 20 -7.23 1.88 5.17
N GLU A 21 -6.40 1.30 6.03
CA GLU A 21 -6.18 -0.14 6.02
C GLU A 21 -7.35 -0.86 6.68
N ILE A 22 -7.98 -1.79 5.95
CA ILE A 22 -9.14 -2.55 6.45
C ILE A 22 -8.72 -3.94 6.90
N LYS A 23 -7.91 -4.62 6.08
CA LYS A 23 -7.30 -5.90 6.42
C LYS A 23 -5.86 -5.95 5.93
N SER A 24 -5.01 -6.68 6.63
CA SER A 24 -3.65 -6.96 6.16
C SER A 24 -3.09 -8.25 6.71
N THR A 25 -1.99 -8.72 6.13
CA THR A 25 -1.18 -9.79 6.73
C THR A 25 -0.43 -9.34 7.99
N LYS A 26 -0.56 -8.07 8.39
CA LYS A 26 0.12 -7.44 9.53
C LYS A 26 1.64 -7.64 9.43
N PRO A 27 2.30 -6.95 8.49
CA PRO A 27 3.76 -7.01 8.42
C PRO A 27 4.38 -6.66 9.76
N TYR A 28 5.59 -7.15 10.02
CA TYR A 28 6.25 -7.03 11.32
C TYR A 28 6.33 -5.58 11.85
N PHE A 29 6.39 -4.59 10.97
CA PHE A 29 6.46 -3.17 11.33
C PHE A 29 5.10 -2.57 11.73
N GLU A 30 3.98 -3.25 11.47
CA GLU A 30 2.61 -2.86 11.81
C GLU A 30 2.04 -3.68 12.97
N ASP A 31 2.80 -4.64 13.50
CA ASP A 31 2.33 -5.48 14.60
C ASP A 31 1.96 -4.66 15.85
N GLY A 32 0.83 -5.02 16.46
CA GLY A 32 0.27 -4.32 17.62
C GLY A 32 -0.28 -2.91 17.33
N GLN A 33 -0.40 -2.49 16.08
CA GLN A 33 -0.89 -1.16 15.72
C GLN A 33 -2.36 -1.13 15.31
N ARG A 34 -2.95 0.06 15.34
CA ARG A 34 -4.34 0.33 14.95
C ARG A 34 -4.47 1.67 14.21
N CYS A 35 -5.61 1.86 13.56
CA CYS A 35 -6.00 3.08 12.85
C CYS A 35 -5.02 3.44 11.72
N ILE A 36 -4.42 2.43 11.09
CA ILE A 36 -3.44 2.68 10.05
C ILE A 36 -4.16 3.28 8.85
N LYS A 37 -3.66 4.43 8.42
CA LYS A 37 -4.02 5.07 7.16
C LYS A 37 -2.76 5.55 6.47
N ALA A 38 -2.82 5.61 5.15
CA ALA A 38 -1.74 6.03 4.28
C ALA A 38 -2.19 7.20 3.40
N ASP A 39 -1.44 8.29 3.43
CA ASP A 39 -1.65 9.48 2.60
C ASP A 39 -0.64 9.48 1.43
N TYR A 40 -1.15 9.25 0.21
CA TYR A 40 -0.34 9.18 -1.01
C TYR A 40 -0.30 10.54 -1.72
N LYS A 41 0.91 10.98 -2.05
CA LYS A 41 1.18 12.25 -2.74
C LYS A 41 2.14 12.03 -3.91
N PHE A 42 2.06 12.87 -4.94
CA PHE A 42 3.00 12.87 -6.04
C PHE A 42 3.76 14.20 -6.07
N ASP A 43 5.08 14.14 -6.03
CA ASP A 43 5.94 15.31 -6.22
C ASP A 43 6.28 15.46 -7.70
N THR A 44 5.70 16.48 -8.34
CA THR A 44 5.92 16.77 -9.76
C THR A 44 7.33 17.23 -10.09
N THR A 45 8.09 17.70 -9.10
CA THR A 45 9.48 18.16 -9.28
C THR A 45 10.43 16.98 -9.34
N THR A 46 10.25 16.00 -8.45
CA THR A 46 11.13 14.83 -8.36
C THR A 46 10.61 13.62 -9.11
N GLY A 47 9.32 13.60 -9.49
CA GLY A 47 8.65 12.48 -10.12
C GLY A 47 8.46 11.28 -9.18
N ILE A 48 8.42 11.52 -7.86
CA ILE A 48 8.38 10.48 -6.83
C ILE A 48 7.01 10.51 -6.13
N PHE A 49 6.45 9.32 -5.92
CA PHE A 49 5.32 9.14 -5.04
C PHE A 49 5.81 9.06 -3.59
N VAL A 50 5.15 9.79 -2.70
CA VAL A 50 5.44 9.81 -1.27
C VAL A 50 4.20 9.32 -0.53
N THR A 51 4.38 8.28 0.27
CA THR A 51 3.34 7.75 1.15
C THR A 51 3.72 8.07 2.59
N ASN A 52 2.80 8.68 3.33
CA ASN A 52 2.92 8.85 4.77
C ASN A 52 1.87 8.00 5.47
N SER A 53 2.30 6.94 6.15
CA SER A 53 1.44 6.06 6.92
C SER A 53 1.45 6.49 8.38
N THR A 54 0.26 6.59 8.99
CA THR A 54 0.10 6.97 10.40
C THR A 54 -0.85 6.02 11.10
N GLY A 55 -0.67 5.83 12.41
CA GLY A 55 -1.55 5.04 13.26
C GLY A 55 -1.21 5.22 14.73
N PHE A 56 -1.65 4.28 15.56
CA PHE A 56 -1.31 4.23 16.99
C PHE A 56 -0.76 2.86 17.38
N ASP A 57 0.22 2.85 18.27
CA ASP A 57 0.69 1.62 18.92
C ASP A 57 -0.26 1.18 20.07
N SER A 58 0.11 0.09 20.73
CA SER A 58 -0.65 -0.49 21.85
C SER A 58 -0.77 0.40 23.09
N VAL A 59 0.04 1.46 23.19
CA VAL A 59 0.02 2.44 24.29
C VAL A 59 -0.47 3.83 23.84
N ASN A 60 -1.19 3.90 22.70
CA ASN A 60 -1.77 5.11 22.11
C ASN A 60 -0.75 6.17 21.69
N LYS A 61 0.50 5.82 21.43
CA LYS A 61 1.45 6.75 20.81
C LYS A 61 1.27 6.75 19.30
N THR A 62 1.31 7.94 18.71
CA THR A 62 1.31 8.08 17.26
C THR A 62 2.56 7.45 16.67
N VAL A 63 2.36 6.60 15.68
CA VAL A 63 3.42 6.04 14.84
C VAL A 63 3.30 6.64 13.45
N SER A 64 4.43 6.93 12.81
CA SER A 64 4.48 7.42 11.44
C SER A 64 5.57 6.74 10.64
N ARG A 65 5.31 6.52 9.35
CA ARG A 65 6.24 5.92 8.41
C ARG A 65 6.17 6.63 7.08
N VAL A 66 7.34 6.87 6.49
CA VAL A 66 7.47 7.46 5.17
C VAL A 66 8.02 6.43 4.20
N GLN A 67 7.35 6.30 3.07
CA GLN A 67 7.76 5.46 1.95
C GLN A 67 7.88 6.35 0.70
N PHE A 68 8.93 6.09 -0.08
CA PHE A 68 9.15 6.72 -1.37
C PHE A 68 8.99 5.68 -2.47
N ALA A 69 8.19 5.98 -3.49
CA ALA A 69 7.92 5.06 -4.56
C ALA A 69 8.21 5.68 -5.93
N LYS A 70 8.84 4.89 -6.82
CA LYS A 70 8.97 5.20 -8.24
C LYS A 70 8.22 4.15 -9.04
N SER A 71 7.40 4.61 -9.99
CA SER A 71 6.71 3.74 -10.96
C SER A 71 7.74 3.00 -11.82
N TYR A 72 7.45 1.75 -12.15
CA TYR A 72 8.08 1.05 -13.28
C TYR A 72 7.41 1.43 -14.61
N ASP A 73 7.86 0.80 -15.70
CA ASP A 73 7.21 0.83 -17.02
C ASP A 73 5.79 0.21 -16.99
N GLN A 74 5.50 -0.63 -15.99
CA GLN A 74 4.16 -1.13 -15.71
C GLN A 74 3.41 -0.19 -14.77
N ASP A 75 2.16 0.10 -15.08
CA ASP A 75 1.41 1.19 -14.44
C ASP A 75 1.00 0.93 -12.99
N ASN A 76 0.95 -0.32 -12.55
CA ASN A 76 0.51 -0.72 -11.22
C ASN A 76 1.62 -1.27 -10.32
N VAL A 77 2.88 -1.31 -10.78
CA VAL A 77 4.03 -1.81 -10.02
C VAL A 77 4.99 -0.67 -9.68
N PHE A 78 5.33 -0.55 -8.40
CA PHE A 78 6.18 0.50 -7.88
C PHE A 78 7.39 -0.08 -7.14
N THR A 79 8.57 0.51 -7.35
CA THR A 79 9.70 0.30 -6.43
C THR A 79 9.45 1.17 -5.20
N ALA A 80 9.11 0.55 -4.08
CA ALA A 80 8.92 1.22 -2.80
C ALA A 80 10.20 1.17 -1.95
N LYS A 81 10.54 2.29 -1.32
CA LYS A 81 11.63 2.43 -0.35
C LYS A 81 11.08 2.89 0.98
N TYR A 82 11.12 2.01 1.97
CA TYR A 82 10.73 2.30 3.35
C TYR A 82 11.93 2.85 4.11
N PHE A 83 11.78 4.04 4.69
CA PHE A 83 12.83 4.60 5.54
C PHE A 83 12.82 3.92 6.93
N LEU A 84 13.92 3.24 7.27
CA LEU A 84 14.07 2.54 8.55
C LEU A 84 14.82 3.36 9.61
N GLY A 85 15.26 4.58 9.28
CA GLY A 85 16.12 5.41 10.13
C GLY A 85 17.60 5.32 9.76
N SER A 86 18.40 6.29 10.25
CA SER A 86 19.87 6.34 10.09
C SER A 86 20.39 6.17 8.64
N GLY A 87 19.60 6.58 7.65
CA GLY A 87 19.96 6.50 6.23
C GLY A 87 19.71 5.13 5.57
N TYR A 88 19.16 4.15 6.30
CA TYR A 88 18.84 2.83 5.76
C TYR A 88 17.44 2.78 5.17
N TYR A 89 17.34 2.14 3.99
CA TYR A 89 16.09 1.93 3.28
C TYR A 89 15.90 0.45 2.98
N LEU A 90 14.71 -0.07 3.27
CA LEU A 90 14.27 -1.34 2.74
C LEU A 90 13.60 -1.09 1.38
N THR A 91 14.13 -1.72 0.33
CA THR A 91 13.54 -1.64 -1.01
C THR A 91 12.68 -2.87 -1.24
N THR A 92 11.46 -2.67 -1.70
CA THR A 92 10.49 -3.73 -1.99
C THR A 92 9.65 -3.36 -3.20
N GLN A 93 8.98 -4.35 -3.79
CA GLN A 93 8.00 -4.10 -4.85
C GLN A 93 6.63 -3.91 -4.22
N TYR A 94 5.93 -2.86 -4.65
CA TYR A 94 4.57 -2.55 -4.23
C TYR A 94 3.66 -2.64 -5.44
N TRP A 95 2.71 -3.56 -5.42
CA TRP A 95 1.82 -3.87 -6.53
C TRP A 95 0.38 -3.58 -6.14
N VAL A 96 -0.27 -2.66 -6.87
CA VAL A 96 -1.73 -2.48 -6.82
C VAL A 96 -2.35 -3.54 -7.73
N VAL A 97 -2.86 -4.61 -7.12
CA VAL A 97 -3.40 -5.79 -7.82
C VAL A 97 -4.75 -5.45 -8.44
N ASP A 98 -5.65 -4.88 -7.64
CA ASP A 98 -6.97 -4.45 -8.09
C ASP A 98 -7.38 -3.16 -7.36
N THR A 99 -8.04 -2.25 -8.04
CA THR A 99 -8.59 -1.02 -7.44
C THR A 99 -9.60 -0.38 -8.37
N ASP A 100 -10.67 0.14 -7.78
CA ASP A 100 -11.60 1.04 -8.48
C ASP A 100 -11.26 2.53 -8.27
N TYR A 101 -10.11 2.80 -7.61
CA TYR A 101 -9.56 4.10 -7.20
C TYR A 101 -10.39 4.93 -6.20
N ASN A 102 -11.69 4.65 -6.11
CA ASN A 102 -12.67 5.49 -5.42
C ASN A 102 -13.25 4.84 -4.16
N ASN A 103 -13.07 3.54 -4.00
CA ASN A 103 -13.62 2.79 -2.88
C ASN A 103 -12.58 1.85 -2.26
N TYR A 104 -11.93 1.02 -3.06
CA TYR A 104 -11.04 -0.03 -2.56
C TYR A 104 -9.72 -0.14 -3.32
N ALA A 105 -8.72 -0.73 -2.68
CA ALA A 105 -7.52 -1.23 -3.34
C ALA A 105 -7.02 -2.50 -2.68
N LEU A 106 -6.64 -3.49 -3.50
CA LEU A 106 -5.89 -4.67 -3.11
C LEU A 106 -4.42 -4.46 -3.47
N VAL A 107 -3.56 -4.60 -2.47
CA VAL A 107 -2.14 -4.32 -2.59
C VAL A 107 -1.34 -5.53 -2.13
N VAL A 108 -0.29 -5.86 -2.88
CA VAL A 108 0.70 -6.86 -2.52
C VAL A 108 2.09 -6.24 -2.50
N SER A 109 2.87 -6.52 -1.47
CA SER A 109 4.29 -6.19 -1.40
C SER A 109 5.14 -7.45 -1.28
N CYS A 110 6.14 -7.58 -2.14
CA CYS A 110 7.05 -8.73 -2.13
C CYS A 110 8.38 -8.31 -1.52
N ASN A 111 8.59 -8.65 -0.25
CA ASN A 111 9.86 -8.39 0.41
C ASN A 111 10.81 -9.56 0.17
N ASP A 112 11.96 -9.27 -0.41
CA ASP A 112 13.09 -10.19 -0.43
C ASP A 112 13.98 -9.90 0.77
N LEU A 113 13.91 -10.74 1.80
CA LEU A 113 14.77 -10.66 2.97
C LEU A 113 16.12 -11.31 2.65
N PHE A 114 16.90 -10.64 1.81
CA PHE A 114 18.28 -11.01 1.48
C PHE A 114 18.44 -12.46 0.96
N GLY A 115 17.48 -12.96 0.19
CA GLY A 115 17.51 -14.30 -0.40
C GLY A 115 17.26 -15.46 0.59
N LEU A 116 16.97 -15.17 1.85
CA LEU A 116 16.73 -16.17 2.90
C LEU A 116 15.24 -16.50 3.06
N ALA A 117 14.37 -15.52 2.81
CA ALA A 117 12.93 -15.67 2.84
C ALA A 117 12.27 -14.64 1.93
N SER A 118 11.27 -15.07 1.16
CA SER A 118 10.33 -14.16 0.49
C SER A 118 9.07 -14.08 1.34
N SER A 119 8.75 -12.89 1.84
CA SER A 119 7.45 -12.63 2.47
C SER A 119 6.60 -11.82 1.52
N ARG A 120 5.30 -12.13 1.49
CA ARG A 120 4.31 -11.36 0.75
C ARG A 120 3.40 -10.70 1.76
N ASP A 121 3.50 -9.38 1.82
CA ASP A 121 2.58 -8.60 2.62
C ASP A 121 1.40 -8.20 1.76
N VAL A 122 0.21 -8.24 2.32
CA VAL A 122 -1.02 -7.91 1.61
C VAL A 122 -1.80 -6.89 2.42
N TRP A 123 -2.38 -5.91 1.74
CA TRP A 123 -3.30 -4.95 2.34
C TRP A 123 -4.55 -4.82 1.47
N ILE A 124 -5.71 -4.81 2.14
CA ILE A 124 -6.97 -4.33 1.60
C ILE A 124 -7.17 -2.93 2.17
N LEU A 125 -7.20 -1.95 1.28
CA LEU A 125 -7.36 -0.55 1.59
C LEU A 125 -8.75 -0.06 1.17
N SER A 126 -9.27 0.95 1.88
CA SER A 126 -10.52 1.62 1.56
C SER A 126 -10.37 3.13 1.58
N ARG A 127 -11.17 3.85 0.79
CA ARG A 127 -11.28 5.32 0.89
C ARG A 127 -11.99 5.78 2.17
N LYS A 128 -12.67 4.86 2.87
CA LYS A 128 -13.35 5.11 4.15
C LYS A 128 -12.78 4.20 5.24
N PRO A 129 -13.00 4.50 6.53
CA PRO A 129 -12.57 3.64 7.64
C PRO A 129 -13.26 2.25 7.69
N THR A 130 -14.19 1.98 6.77
CA THR A 130 -14.91 0.71 6.62
C THR A 130 -14.98 0.32 5.14
N LEU A 131 -15.27 -0.94 4.86
CA LEU A 131 -15.50 -1.47 3.51
C LEU A 131 -16.53 -2.59 3.58
N ASP A 132 -17.36 -2.73 2.55
CA ASP A 132 -18.40 -3.76 2.51
C ASP A 132 -17.79 -5.17 2.47
N ASP A 133 -18.37 -6.09 3.23
CA ASP A 133 -17.85 -7.45 3.40
C ASP A 133 -17.82 -8.24 2.08
N ASP A 134 -18.76 -7.97 1.16
CA ASP A 134 -18.78 -8.59 -0.17
C ASP A 134 -17.57 -8.15 -1.01
N ILE A 135 -17.19 -6.87 -0.94
CA ILE A 135 -15.99 -6.34 -1.62
C ILE A 135 -14.74 -6.99 -1.02
N VAL A 136 -14.67 -7.04 0.31
CA VAL A 136 -13.56 -7.70 1.02
C VAL A 136 -13.44 -9.16 0.59
N THR A 137 -14.56 -9.90 0.54
CA THR A 137 -14.58 -11.31 0.15
C THR A 137 -14.08 -11.51 -1.28
N ASN A 138 -14.49 -10.64 -2.20
CA ASN A 138 -14.02 -10.69 -3.59
C ASN A 138 -12.52 -10.39 -3.69
N LEU A 139 -12.00 -9.39 -2.97
CA LEU A 139 -10.57 -9.07 -2.98
C LEU A 139 -9.71 -10.18 -2.35
N VAL A 140 -10.23 -10.88 -1.33
CA VAL A 140 -9.58 -12.06 -0.76
C VAL A 140 -9.50 -13.17 -1.80
N ALA A 141 -10.56 -13.41 -2.57
CA ALA A 141 -10.56 -14.41 -3.64
C ALA A 141 -9.62 -14.03 -4.80
N GLU A 142 -9.48 -12.75 -5.11
CA GLU A 142 -8.57 -12.25 -6.15
C GLU A 142 -7.10 -12.58 -5.84
N LEU A 143 -6.72 -12.72 -4.57
CA LEU A 143 -5.36 -13.13 -4.19
C LEU A 143 -4.99 -14.50 -4.77
N ASP A 144 -5.93 -15.44 -4.84
CA ASP A 144 -5.66 -16.76 -5.40
C ASP A 144 -5.43 -16.70 -6.92
N THR A 145 -6.07 -15.76 -7.64
CA THR A 145 -5.91 -15.61 -9.10
C THR A 145 -4.50 -15.13 -9.46
N VAL A 146 -3.86 -14.36 -8.57
CA VAL A 146 -2.50 -13.83 -8.72
C VAL A 146 -1.43 -14.67 -8.01
N GLY A 147 -1.78 -15.90 -7.59
CA GLY A 147 -0.84 -16.86 -7.00
C GLY A 147 -0.42 -16.55 -5.57
N ILE A 148 -1.23 -15.78 -4.84
CA ILE A 148 -1.07 -15.46 -3.42
C ILE A 148 -2.03 -16.36 -2.62
N HIS A 149 -1.61 -17.59 -2.35
CA HIS A 149 -2.47 -18.59 -1.70
C HIS A 149 -2.35 -18.57 -0.17
N GLY A 150 -3.49 -18.75 0.51
CA GLY A 150 -3.52 -19.01 1.95
C GLY A 150 -3.08 -17.84 2.85
N SER A 151 -3.08 -16.62 2.31
CA SER A 151 -2.77 -15.41 3.08
C SER A 151 -3.76 -15.23 4.23
N LYS A 152 -3.24 -15.16 5.46
CA LYS A 152 -4.04 -14.89 6.64
C LYS A 152 -4.16 -13.39 6.86
N LEU A 153 -5.28 -12.82 6.43
CA LEU A 153 -5.59 -11.41 6.64
C LEU A 153 -6.30 -11.18 7.97
N GLY A 154 -5.72 -10.34 8.82
CA GLY A 154 -6.33 -9.88 10.07
C GLY A 154 -7.00 -8.53 9.90
N ASP A 155 -8.03 -8.27 10.69
CA ASP A 155 -8.70 -6.97 10.73
C ASP A 155 -7.77 -5.88 11.29
N MET A 156 -7.84 -4.71 10.66
CA MET A 156 -7.28 -3.47 11.16
C MET A 156 -8.37 -2.68 11.89
N ILE A 157 -8.10 -2.33 13.14
CA ILE A 157 -9.05 -1.59 13.99
C ILE A 157 -9.08 -0.12 13.53
N GLN A 158 -10.24 0.37 13.11
CA GLN A 158 -10.43 1.73 12.59
C GLN A 158 -11.38 2.61 13.43
N ASN A 159 -11.84 2.14 14.60
CA ASN A 159 -12.73 2.90 15.51
C ASN A 159 -11.97 3.92 16.38
N CYS A 160 -11.33 4.84 15.69
CA CYS A 160 -10.47 5.89 16.19
C CYS A 160 -11.10 7.24 15.83
#